data_AF-A0A447TK38-F1
#
_entry.id   AF-A0A447TK38-F1
#
_cell.length_a   1.000
_cell.length_b   1.000
_cell.length_c   1.000
_cell.angle_alpha   90.00
_cell.angle_beta   90.00
_cell.angle_gamma   90.00
#
_symmetry.space_group_name_H-M   'P 1'
#
loop_
_entity.id
_entity.type
_entity.pdbx_description
1 polymer ?
#
loop_
_entity_poly.entity_id
_entity_poly.type
_entity_poly.pdbx_seq_one_letter_code
_entity_poly.pdbx_strand_id
1 'polypeptide(L)'
;MGMALTGKVAPYKLGFGPFPSDVYHAPYPNALHGVSVQDSLAGLEKLFKFDIDPARVAAIIYEPVQGEGGFYAAPAEWVKALRELCDRHGILLIADEVQSASPHRQAAGQRAFRRGA
;
A
#
# COMPACT_ATOMS: atom_id res chain seq x y z
N MET A 1 -2.66 -16.03 -3.50
CA MET A 1 -2.63 -14.56 -3.42
C MET A 1 -1.99 -14.03 -2.13
N GLY A 2 -2.42 -14.42 -0.92
CA GLY A 2 -1.91 -13.83 0.34
C GLY A 2 -0.37 -13.80 0.50
N MET A 3 0.32 -14.90 0.23
CA MET A 3 1.80 -14.96 0.28
C MET A 3 2.50 -14.10 -0.79
N ALA A 4 1.81 -13.77 -1.90
CA ALA A 4 2.35 -12.89 -2.92
C ALA A 4 2.34 -11.43 -2.45
N LEU A 5 1.29 -11.03 -1.72
CA LEU A 5 1.08 -9.66 -1.26
C LEU A 5 2.04 -9.25 -0.15
N THR A 6 2.43 -10.16 0.75
CA THR A 6 3.37 -9.82 1.83
C THR A 6 4.75 -9.41 1.28
N GLY A 7 5.30 -8.33 1.83
CA GLY A 7 6.63 -7.82 1.48
C GLY A 7 7.79 -8.56 2.16
N LYS A 8 7.50 -9.36 3.20
CA LYS A 8 8.55 -10.02 3.99
C LYS A 8 8.89 -11.40 3.43
N VAL A 9 10.16 -11.58 3.02
CA VAL A 9 10.63 -12.81 2.37
C VAL A 9 10.72 -13.98 3.35
N ALA A 10 11.36 -13.79 4.51
CA ALA A 10 11.47 -14.80 5.56
C ALA A 10 10.60 -14.40 6.76
N PRO A 11 9.76 -15.30 7.32
CA PRO A 11 9.61 -16.72 6.96
C PRO A 11 8.55 -17.00 5.88
N TYR A 12 7.83 -15.98 5.37
CA TYR A 12 6.55 -16.21 4.66
C TYR A 12 6.65 -16.63 3.19
N LYS A 13 7.76 -16.34 2.49
CA LYS A 13 7.89 -16.60 1.04
C LYS A 13 8.93 -17.68 0.70
N LEU A 14 9.91 -17.92 1.57
CA LEU A 14 10.97 -18.90 1.34
C LEU A 14 10.41 -20.31 1.09
N GLY A 15 10.69 -20.89 -0.08
CA GLY A 15 10.30 -22.26 -0.42
C GLY A 15 8.85 -22.45 -0.89
N PHE A 16 8.04 -21.39 -0.97
CA PHE A 16 6.60 -21.48 -1.30
C PHE A 16 6.24 -20.97 -2.71
N GLY A 17 7.23 -20.58 -3.52
CA GLY A 17 7.03 -20.11 -4.89
C GLY A 17 6.81 -21.24 -5.91
N PRO A 18 6.39 -20.93 -7.14
CA PRO A 18 6.14 -19.58 -7.67
C PRO A 18 4.81 -18.99 -7.16
N PHE A 19 4.75 -17.66 -7.08
CA PHE A 19 3.54 -16.93 -6.68
C PHE A 19 2.77 -16.43 -7.90
N PRO A 20 1.47 -16.11 -7.76
CA PRO A 20 0.72 -15.42 -8.80
C PRO A 20 1.42 -14.15 -9.28
N SER A 21 1.42 -13.94 -10.59
CA SER A 21 2.02 -12.78 -11.25
C SER A 21 1.23 -11.50 -11.01
N ASP A 22 1.76 -10.38 -11.53
CA ASP A 22 1.13 -9.05 -11.46
C ASP A 22 0.89 -8.54 -10.03
N VAL A 23 1.79 -8.90 -9.12
CA VAL A 23 1.92 -8.29 -7.79
C VAL A 23 3.25 -7.56 -7.72
N TYR A 24 3.18 -6.25 -7.53
CA TYR A 24 4.33 -5.36 -7.48
C TYR A 24 4.44 -4.74 -6.08
N HIS A 25 5.67 -4.53 -5.61
CA HIS A 25 5.93 -3.93 -4.30
C HIS A 25 6.57 -2.57 -4.47
N ALA A 26 6.00 -1.55 -3.83
CA ALA A 26 6.58 -0.21 -3.72
C ALA A 26 7.14 0.00 -2.30
N PRO A 27 8.16 0.87 -2.12
CA PRO A 27 8.65 1.22 -0.79
C PRO A 27 7.55 1.84 0.07
N TYR A 28 7.40 1.40 1.32
CA TYR A 28 6.53 2.04 2.31
C TYR A 28 7.30 3.19 2.99
N PRO A 29 6.68 4.36 3.24
CA PRO A 29 7.36 5.48 3.88
C PRO A 29 7.75 5.12 5.32
N ASN A 30 9.03 5.22 5.63
CA ASN A 30 9.57 4.89 6.94
C ASN A 30 10.86 5.69 7.19
N ALA A 31 10.75 6.73 8.03
CA ALA A 31 11.86 7.60 8.38
C ALA A 31 13.01 6.86 9.08
N LEU A 32 12.72 5.80 9.87
CA LEU A 32 13.75 5.00 10.53
C LEU A 32 14.61 4.21 9.53
N HIS A 33 14.06 3.92 8.35
CA HIS A 33 14.75 3.23 7.27
C HIS A 33 15.22 4.21 6.17
N GLY A 34 15.14 5.52 6.42
CA GLY A 34 15.57 6.55 5.47
C GLY A 34 14.67 6.67 4.22
N VAL A 35 13.42 6.21 4.28
CA VAL A 35 12.46 6.31 3.18
C VAL A 35 11.47 7.43 3.49
N SER A 36 11.59 8.56 2.81
CA SER A 36 10.62 9.64 2.91
C SER A 36 9.31 9.31 2.20
N VAL A 37 8.28 10.13 2.43
CA VAL A 37 7.01 10.07 1.68
C VAL A 37 7.27 10.23 0.17
N GLN A 38 8.19 11.13 -0.18
CA GLN A 38 8.58 11.44 -1.54
C GLN A 38 9.30 10.25 -2.19
N ASP A 39 10.19 9.58 -1.46
CA ASP A 39 10.88 8.38 -1.97
C ASP A 39 9.91 7.24 -2.25
N SER A 40 8.91 7.06 -1.36
CA SER A 40 7.85 6.05 -1.54
C SER A 40 7.01 6.33 -2.79
N LEU A 41 6.54 7.57 -2.96
CA LEU A 41 5.74 7.98 -4.13
C LEU A 41 6.56 7.91 -5.42
N ALA A 42 7.83 8.33 -5.40
CA ALA A 42 8.73 8.19 -6.54
C ALA A 42 8.99 6.72 -6.89
N GLY A 43 9.00 5.81 -5.90
CA GLY A 43 9.05 4.37 -6.13
C GLY A 43 7.83 3.86 -6.88
N LEU A 44 6.63 4.30 -6.51
CA LEU A 44 5.40 3.96 -7.21
C LEU A 44 5.35 4.51 -8.64
N GLU A 45 5.80 5.75 -8.86
CA GLU A 45 5.92 6.34 -10.20
C GLU A 45 6.91 5.57 -11.09
N LYS A 46 8.02 5.08 -10.52
CA LYS A 46 8.97 4.22 -11.24
C LYS A 46 8.32 2.91 -11.65
N LEU A 47 7.55 2.26 -10.79
CA LEU A 47 6.78 1.05 -11.15
C LEU A 47 5.85 1.32 -12.33
N PHE A 48 5.12 2.44 -12.30
CA PHE A 48 4.23 2.80 -13.42
C PHE A 48 4.96 3.09 -14.72
N LYS A 49 6.20 3.58 -14.63
CA LYS A 49 7.00 3.92 -15.80
C LYS A 49 7.69 2.71 -16.43
N PHE A 50 8.16 1.77 -15.61
CA PHE A 50 9.08 0.73 -16.05
C PHE A 50 8.50 -0.69 -16.00
N ASP A 51 7.51 -0.93 -15.13
CA ASP A 51 7.06 -2.30 -14.82
C ASP A 51 5.61 -2.56 -15.22
N ILE A 52 4.69 -1.60 -15.03
CA ILE A 52 3.27 -1.81 -15.28
C ILE A 52 2.53 -0.53 -15.68
N ASP A 53 1.72 -0.59 -16.75
CA ASP A 53 0.81 0.51 -17.11
C ASP A 53 -0.20 0.72 -15.98
N PRO A 54 -0.34 1.94 -15.41
CA PRO A 54 -1.31 2.23 -14.36
C PRO A 54 -2.76 1.86 -14.76
N ALA A 55 -3.12 1.88 -16.05
CA ALA A 55 -4.43 1.45 -16.53
C ALA A 55 -4.68 -0.06 -16.37
N ARG A 56 -3.63 -0.86 -16.15
CA ARG A 56 -3.70 -2.30 -15.86
C ARG A 56 -3.69 -2.61 -14.36
N VAL A 57 -3.55 -1.60 -13.49
CA VAL A 57 -3.51 -1.78 -12.04
C VAL A 57 -4.93 -1.75 -11.47
N ALA A 58 -5.40 -2.87 -10.94
CA ALA A 58 -6.73 -2.95 -10.35
C ALA A 58 -6.80 -2.26 -8.97
N ALA A 59 -5.77 -2.41 -8.14
CA ALA A 59 -5.76 -1.91 -6.78
C ALA A 59 -4.35 -1.64 -6.26
N ILE A 60 -4.25 -0.69 -5.32
CA ILE A 60 -3.14 -0.53 -4.39
C ILE A 60 -3.64 -0.91 -3.00
N ILE A 61 -2.93 -1.81 -2.33
CA ILE A 61 -3.20 -2.24 -0.96
C ILE A 61 -2.10 -1.74 -0.03
N TYR A 62 -2.49 -1.22 1.14
CA TYR A 62 -1.57 -0.79 2.19
C TYR A 62 -2.16 -1.05 3.57
N GLU A 63 -1.32 -1.15 4.59
CA GLU A 63 -1.75 -1.19 6.00
C GLU A 63 -1.68 0.24 6.58
N PRO A 64 -2.74 0.78 7.22
CA PRO A 64 -2.66 2.09 7.89
C PRO A 64 -1.63 2.12 9.03
N VAL A 65 -1.44 0.99 9.69
CA VAL A 65 -0.31 0.71 10.56
C VAL A 65 0.19 -0.68 10.17
N GLN A 66 1.42 -0.78 9.66
CA GLN A 66 2.00 -2.09 9.33
C GLN A 66 2.15 -2.91 10.61
N GLY A 67 1.55 -4.09 10.73
CA GLY A 67 1.72 -4.87 11.97
C GLY A 67 3.04 -5.62 12.00
N GLU A 68 3.10 -6.80 11.38
CA GLU A 68 4.32 -7.64 11.30
C GLU A 68 5.49 -6.97 10.56
N GLY A 69 5.21 -5.87 9.86
CA GLY A 69 6.21 -5.01 9.21
C GLY A 69 7.02 -4.15 10.18
N GLY A 70 6.56 -3.96 11.42
CA GLY A 70 7.27 -3.20 12.47
C GLY A 70 6.47 -2.07 13.13
N PHE A 71 5.14 -2.10 13.08
CA PHE A 71 4.25 -1.13 13.73
C PHE A 71 4.38 0.32 13.21
N TYR A 72 4.70 0.48 11.92
CA TYR A 72 4.88 1.79 11.29
C TYR A 72 3.55 2.38 10.81
N ALA A 73 3.16 3.52 11.37
CA ALA A 73 1.96 4.25 10.96
C ALA A 73 2.17 4.97 9.62
N ALA A 74 1.19 4.88 8.73
CA ALA A 74 1.19 5.61 7.46
C ALA A 74 1.10 7.13 7.71
N PRO A 75 2.01 7.94 7.16
CA PRO A 75 1.88 9.40 7.20
C PRO A 75 0.58 9.86 6.51
N ALA A 76 -0.14 10.81 7.09
CA ALA A 76 -1.44 11.25 6.57
C ALA A 76 -1.33 11.87 5.18
N GLU A 77 -0.26 12.62 4.92
CA GLU A 77 0.08 13.20 3.63
C GLU A 77 0.34 12.14 2.56
N TRP A 78 0.92 10.99 2.94
CA TRP A 78 1.17 9.88 2.03
C TRP A 78 -0.13 9.18 1.65
N VAL A 79 -1.02 8.93 2.61
CA VAL A 79 -2.35 8.34 2.35
C VAL A 79 -3.19 9.26 1.45
N LYS A 80 -3.14 10.57 1.69
CA LYS A 80 -3.81 11.56 0.82
C LYS A 80 -3.27 11.51 -0.61
N ALA A 81 -1.95 11.49 -0.78
CA ALA A 81 -1.31 11.40 -2.09
C ALA A 81 -1.66 10.09 -2.82
N LEU A 82 -1.71 8.96 -2.11
CA LEU A 82 -2.16 7.68 -2.66
C LEU A 82 -3.61 7.73 -3.13
N ARG A 83 -4.51 8.34 -2.35
CA ARG A 83 -5.92 8.50 -2.74
C ARG A 83 -6.04 9.32 -4.02
N GLU A 84 -5.37 10.47 -4.08
CA GLU A 84 -5.37 11.33 -5.27
C GLU A 84 -4.79 10.61 -6.49
N LEU A 85 -3.71 9.85 -6.33
CA LEU A 85 -3.14 9.03 -7.40
C LEU A 85 -4.12 7.95 -7.87
N CYS A 86 -4.76 7.26 -6.94
CA CYS A 86 -5.76 6.24 -7.25
C CYS A 86 -6.96 6.83 -8.00
N ASP A 87 -7.42 8.02 -7.61
CA ASP A 87 -8.50 8.73 -8.29
C ASP A 87 -8.13 9.11 -9.72
N ARG A 88 -6.89 9.60 -9.96
CA ARG A 88 -6.41 9.96 -11.29
C ARG A 88 -6.37 8.77 -12.26
N HIS A 89 -6.07 7.58 -11.77
CA HIS A 89 -5.86 6.39 -12.61
C HIS A 89 -7.04 5.39 -12.56
N GLY A 90 -8.08 5.65 -11.76
CA GLY A 90 -9.20 4.71 -11.57
C GLY A 90 -8.82 3.46 -10.78
N ILE A 91 -7.80 3.54 -9.92
CA ILE A 91 -7.28 2.41 -9.12
C ILE A 91 -8.06 2.33 -7.80
N LEU A 92 -8.38 1.11 -7.33
CA LEU A 92 -8.95 0.93 -6.00
C LEU A 92 -7.86 1.10 -4.93
N LEU A 93 -8.13 1.92 -3.91
CA LEU A 93 -7.27 1.99 -2.72
C LEU A 93 -7.86 1.12 -1.62
N ILE A 94 -7.09 0.12 -1.16
CA ILE A 94 -7.49 -0.84 -0.12
C ILE A 94 -6.63 -0.58 1.13
N ALA A 95 -7.28 -0.26 2.24
CA ALA A 95 -6.66 -0.26 3.56
C ALA A 95 -6.88 -1.64 4.20
N ASP A 96 -5.79 -2.37 4.44
CA ASP A 96 -5.82 -3.62 5.21
C ASP A 96 -5.79 -3.29 6.70
N GLU A 97 -6.93 -3.46 7.35
CA GLU A 97 -7.11 -3.17 8.78
C GLU A 97 -7.19 -4.42 9.66
N VAL A 98 -6.82 -5.60 9.16
CA VAL A 98 -6.92 -6.85 9.95
C VAL A 98 -6.23 -6.71 11.32
N GLN A 99 -5.10 -6.01 11.39
CA GLN A 99 -4.38 -5.74 12.64
C GLN A 99 -4.55 -4.29 13.16
N SER A 100 -4.96 -3.36 12.30
CA SER A 100 -5.11 -1.93 12.65
C SER A 100 -6.48 -1.55 13.22
N ALA A 101 -7.46 -2.46 13.17
CA ALA A 101 -8.82 -2.27 13.67
C ALA A 101 -8.89 -2.18 15.21
N SER A 102 -8.41 -1.07 15.78
CA SER A 102 -8.73 -0.67 17.15
C SER A 102 -9.85 0.38 17.11
N PRO A 103 -10.97 0.21 17.86
CA PRO A 103 -12.18 1.05 17.76
C PRO A 103 -11.96 2.56 17.93
N HIS A 104 -10.83 2.98 18.49
CA HIS A 104 -10.60 4.34 18.98
C HIS A 104 -10.01 5.31 17.93
N ARG A 105 -9.66 4.84 16.73
CA ARG A 105 -8.98 5.65 15.68
C ARG A 105 -9.83 6.00 14.46
N GLN A 106 -11.13 5.68 14.46
CA GLN A 106 -12.02 5.80 13.30
C GLN A 106 -12.29 7.23 12.78
N ALA A 107 -11.91 8.29 13.49
CA ALA A 107 -12.33 9.65 13.16
C ALA A 107 -11.73 10.23 11.85
N ALA A 108 -10.63 9.68 11.33
CA ALA A 108 -9.92 10.26 10.18
C ALA A 108 -10.16 9.54 8.83
N GLY A 109 -10.43 8.23 8.83
CA GLY A 109 -10.49 7.42 7.59
C GLY A 109 -11.86 7.33 6.92
N GLN A 110 -12.96 7.52 7.67
CA GLN A 110 -14.32 7.25 7.17
C GLN A 110 -14.83 8.24 6.11
N ARG A 111 -14.15 9.37 5.88
CA ARG A 111 -14.52 10.33 4.83
C ARG A 111 -14.11 9.91 3.42
N ALA A 112 -13.20 8.93 3.27
CA ALA A 112 -12.68 8.52 1.96
C ALA A 112 -13.51 7.40 1.26
N PHE A 113 -14.53 6.84 1.93
CA PHE A 113 -15.27 5.67 1.42
C PHE A 113 -16.61 6.00 0.74
N ARG A 114 -17.03 7.28 0.71
CA ARG A 114 -18.24 7.66 -0.03
C ARG A 114 -17.91 7.79 -1.52
N ARG A 115 -18.21 6.74 -2.28
CA ARG A 115 -18.45 6.83 -3.72
C ARG A 115 -19.49 7.92 -3.97
N GLY A 116 -19.11 8.96 -4.69
CA GLY A 116 -20.07 9.85 -5.34
C GLY A 116 -20.85 9.03 -6.36
N ALA A 117 -22.17 8.95 -6.15
CA ALA A 117 -23.13 8.77 -7.21
C ALA A 117 -23.49 10.16 -7.75
#